data_AF-A0A1I6SIH4-F1
#
_entry.id   AF-A0A1I6SIH4-F1
#
_cell.length_a   1.000
_cell.length_b   1.000
_cell.length_c   1.000
_cell.angle_alpha   90.00
_cell.angle_beta   90.00
_cell.angle_gamma   90.00
#
_symmetry.space_group_name_H-M   'P 1'
#
loop_
_entity.id
_entity.type
_entity.pdbx_description
1 polymer ?
#
loop_
_entity_poly.entity_id
_entity_poly.type
_entity_poly.pdbx_seq_one_letter_code
_entity_poly.pdbx_strand_id
1 'polypeptide(L)'
;MTAAVTLAEARLFLRVEHDAEDGLIQTLIEAAQARIEAETSQVLDAASPAPLRLAVLMLVLRAYERGERDMPIRPVEAWIAPYRQVRL
;
A
#
# COMPACT_ATOMS: atom_id res chain seq x y z
N MET A 1 2.21 16.66 -3.68
CA MET A 1 1.54 15.37 -3.94
C MET A 1 1.12 14.82 -2.60
N THR A 2 -0.18 14.70 -2.34
CA THR A 2 -0.72 14.18 -1.07
C THR A 2 -0.67 12.66 -1.10
N ALA A 3 0.10 12.05 -0.20
CA ALA A 3 0.20 10.60 -0.11
C ALA A 3 -1.17 9.96 0.16
N ALA A 4 -1.45 8.84 -0.51
CA ALA A 4 -2.72 8.10 -0.35
C ALA A 4 -2.92 7.54 1.05
N VAL A 5 -1.82 7.27 1.76
CA VAL A 5 -1.80 6.76 3.14
C VAL A 5 -0.71 7.50 3.91
N THR A 6 -1.03 7.97 5.11
CA THR A 6 -0.06 8.64 5.98
C THR A 6 0.70 7.66 6.88
N LEU A 7 1.90 8.04 7.33
CA LEU A 7 2.67 7.25 8.30
C LEU A 7 1.89 6.99 9.59
N ALA A 8 1.12 7.97 10.07
CA ALA A 8 0.28 7.82 11.25
C ALA A 8 -0.80 6.74 11.08
N GLU A 9 -1.48 6.70 9.92
CA GLU A 9 -2.46 5.65 9.61
C GLU A 9 -1.80 4.27 9.50
N ALA A 10 -0.65 4.20 8.83
CA ALA A 10 0.09 2.94 8.69
C ALA A 10 0.55 2.39 10.05
N ARG A 11 1.09 3.24 10.92
CA ARG A 11 1.48 2.84 12.29
C ARG A 11 0.31 2.35 13.12
N LEU A 12 -0.82 3.06 13.05
CA LEU A 12 -2.05 2.66 13.75
C LEU A 12 -2.52 1.28 13.27
N PHE A 13 -2.41 1.01 11.97
CA PHE A 13 -2.78 -0.27 11.38
C PHE A 13 -1.82 -1.40 11.77
N LEU A 14 -0.51 -1.14 11.77
CA LEU A 14 0.53 -2.08 12.19
C LEU A 14 0.62 -2.26 13.72
N ARG A 15 -0.11 -1.44 14.49
CA ARG A 15 -0.01 -1.34 15.96
C ARG A 15 1.41 -1.04 16.45
N VAL A 16 2.14 -0.22 15.68
CA VAL A 16 3.49 0.24 16.04
C VAL A 16 3.37 1.50 16.89
N GLU A 17 3.77 1.42 18.15
CA GLU A 17 3.73 2.55 19.10
C GLU A 17 5.00 3.41 19.08
N HIS A 18 6.10 2.96 18.46
CA HIS A 18 7.38 3.68 18.46
C HIS A 18 7.79 4.20 17.09
N ASP A 19 8.47 5.34 17.07
CA ASP A 19 8.91 6.02 15.83
C ASP A 19 10.19 5.40 15.21
N ALA A 20 10.82 4.42 15.88
CA ALA A 20 12.11 3.85 15.44
C ALA A 20 12.03 3.16 14.06
N GLU A 21 10.84 2.72 13.67
CA GLU A 21 10.60 2.01 12.42
C GLU A 21 9.95 2.90 11.35
N ASP A 22 9.77 4.19 11.61
CA ASP A 22 9.13 5.13 10.68
C ASP A 22 9.80 5.11 9.30
N GLY A 23 11.13 5.06 9.25
CA GLY A 23 11.88 4.98 8.00
C GLY A 23 11.64 3.67 7.23
N LEU A 24 11.48 2.56 7.94
CA LEU A 24 11.15 1.27 7.33
C LEU A 24 9.71 1.28 6.81
N ILE A 25 8.76 1.75 7.64
CA ILE A 25 7.35 1.85 7.29
C ILE A 25 7.17 2.77 6.07
N GLN A 26 7.88 3.90 6.00
CA GLN A 26 7.85 4.78 4.84
C GLN A 26 8.33 4.05 3.57
N THR A 27 9.45 3.35 3.65
CA THR A 27 9.98 2.55 2.53
C THR A 27 8.97 1.50 2.06
N LEU A 28 8.28 0.84 2.99
CA LEU A 28 7.26 -0.15 2.68
C LEU A 28 6.02 0.48 2.02
N ILE A 29 5.58 1.66 2.48
CA ILE A 29 4.47 2.41 1.88
C ILE A 29 4.81 2.78 0.44
N GLU A 30 5.99 3.35 0.20
CA GLU A 30 6.44 3.74 -1.14
C GLU A 30 6.50 2.53 -2.08
N ALA A 31 7.04 1.40 -1.61
CA ALA A 31 7.09 0.15 -2.39
C ALA A 31 5.69 -0.41 -2.69
N ALA A 32 4.79 -0.40 -1.71
CA ALA A 32 3.41 -0.87 -1.88
C ALA A 32 2.61 0.03 -2.83
N GLN A 33 2.78 1.35 -2.74
CA GLN A 33 2.17 2.31 -3.66
C GLN A 33 2.66 2.05 -5.09
N ALA A 34 3.97 2.04 -5.32
CA ALA A 34 4.55 1.80 -6.64
C ALA A 34 4.06 0.49 -7.26
N ARG A 35 3.88 -0.56 -6.45
CA ARG A 35 3.35 -1.84 -6.91
C ARG A 35 1.88 -1.74 -7.34
N ILE A 36 1.05 -1.05 -6.58
CA ILE A 36 -0.37 -0.89 -6.92
C ILE A 36 -0.53 0.02 -8.14
N GLU A 37 0.24 1.10 -8.23
CA GLU A 37 0.24 2.01 -9.38
C GLU A 37 0.66 1.28 -10.67
N ALA A 38 1.65 0.37 -10.59
CA ALA A 38 2.06 -0.44 -11.74
C ALA A 38 0.92 -1.35 -12.26
N GLU A 39 0.09 -1.88 -11.35
CA GLU A 39 -1.04 -2.74 -11.72
C GLU A 39 -2.26 -1.96 -12.20
N THR A 40 -2.60 -0.86 -11.53
CA THR A 40 -3.76 -0.03 -11.89
C THR A 40 -3.47 0.86 -13.09
N SER A 41 -2.19 1.12 -13.39
CA SER A 41 -1.74 2.19 -14.29
C SER A 41 -2.33 3.56 -13.90
N GLN A 42 -2.57 3.78 -12.60
CA GLN A 42 -3.10 5.02 -12.03
C GLN A 42 -2.20 5.50 -10.90
N VAL A 43 -2.14 6.81 -10.69
CA VAL A 43 -1.42 7.42 -9.57
C VAL A 43 -2.30 7.34 -8.32
N LEU A 44 -1.73 6.86 -7.21
CA LEU A 44 -2.43 6.81 -5.92
C LEU A 44 -2.26 8.14 -5.18
N ASP A 45 -3.37 8.75 -4.81
CA ASP A 45 -3.44 10.01 -4.07
C ASP A 45 -4.40 9.92 -2.87
N ALA A 46 -4.48 11.00 -2.09
CA ALA A 46 -5.42 11.08 -0.96
C ALA A 46 -6.92 11.01 -1.36
N ALA A 47 -7.25 11.21 -2.65
CA ALA A 47 -8.61 11.05 -3.17
C ALA A 47 -8.90 9.60 -3.60
N SER A 48 -7.91 8.71 -3.52
CA SER A 48 -8.06 7.33 -3.94
C SER A 48 -9.10 6.58 -3.10
N PRO A 49 -9.93 5.74 -3.73
CA PRO A 49 -10.98 4.99 -3.04
C PRO A 49 -10.47 4.19 -1.84
N ALA A 50 -11.31 4.07 -0.81
CA ALA A 50 -11.00 3.31 0.41
C ALA A 50 -10.43 1.89 0.15
N PRO A 51 -10.89 1.12 -0.86
CA PRO A 51 -10.31 -0.19 -1.18
C PRO A 51 -8.83 -0.14 -1.60
N LEU A 52 -8.40 0.90 -2.34
CA LEU A 52 -7.00 1.05 -2.75
C LEU A 52 -6.11 1.39 -1.56
N ARG A 53 -6.56 2.28 -0.68
CA ARG A 53 -5.83 2.61 0.56
C ARG A 53 -5.68 1.38 1.45
N LEU A 54 -6.73 0.57 1.57
CA LEU A 54 -6.68 -0.69 2.32
C LEU A 54 -5.73 -1.72 1.67
N ALA A 55 -5.69 -1.77 0.34
CA ALA A 55 -4.74 -2.62 -0.38
C ALA A 55 -3.28 -2.25 -0.07
N VAL A 56 -2.94 -0.95 -0.08
CA VAL A 56 -1.61 -0.46 0.32
C VAL A 56 -1.28 -0.92 1.74
N LEU A 57 -2.18 -0.67 2.70
CA LEU A 57 -1.98 -1.05 4.11
C LEU A 57 -1.80 -2.56 4.30
N MET A 58 -2.55 -3.38 3.57
CA MET A 58 -2.42 -4.84 3.63
C MET A 58 -1.09 -5.33 3.05
N LEU A 59 -0.60 -4.71 1.97
CA LEU A 59 0.72 -5.02 1.42
C LEU A 59 1.83 -4.62 2.39
N VAL A 60 1.72 -3.45 3.02
CA VAL A 60 2.67 -2.96 4.04
C VAL A 60 2.69 -3.88 5.25
N LEU A 61 1.53 -4.28 5.79
CA LEU A 61 1.44 -5.24 6.89
C LEU A 61 2.12 -6.57 6.55
N ARG A 62 1.82 -7.11 5.37
CA ARG A 62 2.38 -8.40 4.95
C ARG A 62 3.88 -8.34 4.70
N ALA A 63 4.35 -7.22 4.13
CA ALA A 63 5.76 -6.93 3.95
C ALA A 63 6.51 -6.87 5.28
N TYR A 64 5.91 -6.17 6.24
CA TYR A 64 6.44 -6.00 7.58
C TYR A 64 6.51 -7.34 8.33
N GLU A 65 5.42 -8.10 8.35
CA GLU A 65 5.32 -9.41 9.01
C GLU A 65 6.26 -10.47 8.42
N ARG A 66 6.43 -10.46 7.08
CA ARG A 66 7.12 -11.54 6.36
C ARG A 66 8.56 -11.20 5.95
N GLY A 67 8.95 -9.92 6.03
CA GLY A 67 10.24 -9.42 5.55
C GLY A 67 10.45 -9.58 4.03
N GLU A 68 9.40 -9.96 3.29
CA GLU A 68 9.48 -10.25 1.86
C GLU A 68 9.31 -8.99 1.03
N ARG A 69 10.27 -8.71 0.15
CA ARG A 69 10.25 -7.59 -0.79
C ARG A 69 9.37 -7.83 -2.02
N ASP A 70 8.82 -9.02 -2.18
CA ASP A 70 8.14 -9.42 -3.42
C ASP A 70 6.64 -9.04 -3.44
N MET A 71 6.15 -8.33 -2.41
CA MET A 71 4.77 -7.84 -2.20
C MET A 71 3.74 -8.41 -3.21
N PRO A 72 3.31 -9.67 -3.04
CA PRO A 72 2.45 -10.30 -4.02
C PRO A 72 1.08 -9.60 -4.03
N ILE A 73 0.58 -9.27 -5.23
CA ILE A 73 -0.70 -8.57 -5.44
C ILE A 73 -1.92 -9.48 -5.27
N ARG A 74 -1.78 -10.80 -5.45
CA ARG A 74 -2.90 -11.77 -5.32
C ARG A 74 -3.84 -11.52 -4.13
N PRO A 75 -3.35 -11.22 -2.91
CA PRO A 75 -4.22 -11.00 -1.74
C PRO A 75 -5.11 -9.76 -1.85
N VAL A 76 -4.66 -8.74 -2.57
CA VAL A 76 -5.37 -7.46 -2.76
C VAL A 76 -5.98 -7.34 -4.16
N GLU A 77 -5.78 -8.34 -5.02
CA GLU A 77 -6.25 -8.35 -6.41
C GLU A 77 -7.77 -8.18 -6.48
N ALA A 78 -8.53 -8.78 -5.57
CA ALA A 78 -9.99 -8.60 -5.51
C ALA A 78 -10.43 -7.15 -5.29
N TRP A 79 -9.62 -6.34 -4.59
CA TRP A 79 -9.90 -4.92 -4.35
C TRP A 79 -9.39 -4.01 -5.46
N ILE A 80 -8.35 -4.45 -6.18
CA ILE A 80 -7.74 -3.69 -7.27
C ILE A 80 -8.42 -4.01 -8.62
N ALA A 81 -9.01 -5.20 -8.77
CA ALA A 81 -9.63 -5.68 -10.00
C ALA A 81 -10.60 -4.68 -10.67
N PRO A 82 -11.47 -3.95 -9.94
CA PRO A 82 -12.36 -2.95 -10.54
C PRO A 82 -11.65 -1.72 -11.11
N TYR A 83 -10.42 -1.44 -10.65
CA TYR A 83 -9.64 -0.25 -10.99
C TYR A 83 -8.51 -0.54 -11.98
N ARG A 84 -8.28 -1.82 -12.32
CA ARG A 84 -7.27 -2.23 -13.30
C ARG A 84 -7.72 -1.77 -14.69
N GLN A 85 -6.93 -0.93 -15.36
CA GLN A 85 -7.21 -0.62 -16.77
C GLN A 85 -7.01 -1.89 -17.59
N VAL A 86 -8.10 -2.38 -18.21
CA VAL A 86 -8.01 -3.40 -19.25
C VAL A 86 -7.41 -2.71 -20.48
N ARG A 87 -6.09 -2.82 -20.66
CA ARG A 87 -5.49 -2.54 -21.97
C ARG A 87 -5.92 -3.66 -22.91
N LEU A 88 -6.94 -3.36 -23.72
CA LEU A 88 -7.35 -4.13 -24.89
C LEU A 88 -6.32 -4.00 -26.00
#